data_AF-A0A2T1DL39-F1
#
_entry.id   AF-A0A2T1DL39-F1
#
_cell.length_a   1.000
_cell.length_b   1.000
_cell.length_c   1.000
_cell.angle_alpha   90.00
_cell.angle_beta   90.00
_cell.angle_gamma   90.00
#
_symmetry.space_group_name_H-M   'P 1'
#
loop_
_entity.id
_entity.type
_entity.pdbx_description
1 polymer ?
#
loop_
_entity_poly.entity_id
_entity_poly.type
_entity_poly.pdbx_seq_one_letter_code
_entity_poly.pdbx_strand_id
1 'polypeptide(L)'
;MAETLRASRNGLEQIDRARRRLGWNRQSTAWYAQAHTSLATLKRFLRGEPIDRDAFIELCQIVGVRDWQTIADPSFLPLSTASSLPVVDWEEAPDVRLFFGRESELATLEHWIVGDRCRLVTVLGRGSIGKTALVVRLIEQIQDQFEVVIWRSLRQAPPLPDLLQNLLQFLTYQPPTAAFPIHQTLSQLIEQLRQHRCLLVLDNGEAILKGESLTGQYLEGYEEYSELFRRVGTERHQSCLLLTSREMGEIARLAGNRSPVRMLPLTGLAEPDARQIFQAEHLSGQEKWATLIAIYQGDPLALRLISTTIKEVFDGNVAAFLKGLTIVVDKLRDTLDQQFQRLSAQEKAVMGCLAIADQPVSISQLTDRLDSRLSQSEVIQVLESLKGRSLIENTKIDEDEEVLFTLQPVIQKYVTRYHLETAGNIPENG
;
A
#
# COMPACT_ATOMS: atom_id res chain seq x y z
N MET A 1 -29.50 7.60 25.53
CA MET A 1 -29.10 8.62 26.54
C MET A 1 -29.06 9.94 25.81
N ALA A 2 -29.59 11.03 26.39
CA ALA A 2 -29.56 12.34 25.74
C ALA A 2 -28.10 12.77 25.51
N GLU A 3 -27.74 13.13 24.28
CA GLU A 3 -26.40 13.62 23.96
C GLU A 3 -26.19 14.98 24.63
N THR A 4 -25.13 15.11 25.42
CA THR A 4 -24.84 16.35 26.15
C THR A 4 -23.61 17.04 25.61
N LEU A 5 -23.70 18.36 25.40
CA LEU A 5 -22.61 19.22 24.96
C LEU A 5 -22.19 20.19 26.06
N ARG A 6 -20.91 20.56 26.05
CA ARG A 6 -20.30 21.52 26.97
C ARG A 6 -19.69 22.66 26.16
N ALA A 7 -19.80 23.90 26.62
CA ALA A 7 -19.14 25.02 25.96
C ALA A 7 -17.67 25.14 26.42
N SER A 8 -16.76 25.37 25.48
CA SER A 8 -15.37 25.69 25.77
C SER A 8 -15.25 27.09 26.38
N ARG A 9 -14.12 27.37 27.05
CA ARG A 9 -13.85 28.70 27.62
C ARG A 9 -13.86 29.79 26.55
N ASN A 10 -13.26 29.53 25.39
CA ASN A 10 -13.27 30.44 24.24
C ASN A 10 -14.68 30.58 23.65
N GLY A 11 -15.42 29.48 23.52
CA GLY A 11 -16.81 29.48 23.08
C GLY A 11 -17.70 30.40 23.94
N LEU A 12 -17.55 30.34 25.27
CA LEU A 12 -18.30 31.22 26.18
C LEU A 12 -17.97 32.70 25.98
N GLU A 13 -16.74 33.06 25.61
CA GLU A 13 -16.37 34.44 25.29
C GLU A 13 -17.01 34.92 23.98
N GLN A 14 -17.15 34.03 23.00
CA GLN A 14 -17.83 34.34 21.74
C GLN A 14 -19.33 34.54 21.97
N ILE A 15 -19.95 33.65 22.74
CA ILE A 15 -21.35 33.79 23.18
C ILE A 15 -21.55 35.09 23.97
N ASP A 16 -20.61 35.46 24.84
CA ASP A 16 -20.70 36.70 25.62
C ASP A 16 -20.63 37.95 24.73
N ARG A 17 -19.80 37.93 23.67
CA ARG A 17 -19.77 38.97 22.64
C ARG A 17 -21.06 39.03 21.84
N ALA A 18 -21.58 37.88 21.43
CA ALA A 18 -22.79 37.76 20.61
C ALA A 18 -24.03 38.29 21.34
N ARG A 19 -24.27 37.85 22.60
CA ARG A 19 -25.41 38.33 23.39
C ARG A 19 -25.37 39.84 23.66
N ARG A 20 -24.17 40.42 23.84
CA ARG A 20 -24.00 41.86 24.12
C ARG A 20 -24.38 42.71 22.92
N ARG A 21 -24.13 42.23 21.69
CA ARG A 21 -24.57 42.90 20.45
C ARG A 21 -26.09 42.99 20.35
N LEU A 22 -26.80 42.05 20.97
CA LEU A 22 -28.27 42.03 21.07
C LEU A 22 -28.81 42.82 22.28
N GLY A 23 -27.94 43.44 23.09
CA GLY A 23 -28.33 44.15 24.31
C GLY A 23 -28.81 43.24 25.45
N TRP A 24 -28.56 41.93 25.36
CA TRP A 24 -29.07 40.96 26.33
C TRP A 24 -28.12 40.72 27.49
N ASN A 25 -28.68 40.69 28.71
CA ASN A 25 -27.96 40.26 29.91
C ASN A 25 -27.91 38.73 30.03
N ARG A 26 -27.12 38.19 30.97
CA ARG A 26 -26.91 36.73 31.16
C ARG A 26 -28.15 35.95 31.63
N GLN A 27 -29.27 36.64 31.86
CA GLN A 27 -30.54 36.06 32.30
C GLN A 27 -31.72 36.57 31.45
N SER A 28 -31.45 37.08 30.24
CA SER A 28 -32.48 37.65 29.38
C SER A 28 -33.56 36.60 29.08
N THR A 29 -34.81 36.94 29.40
CA THR A 29 -35.98 36.07 29.16
C THR A 29 -36.12 35.72 27.69
N ALA A 30 -35.84 36.68 26.81
CA ALA A 30 -35.86 36.48 25.35
C ALA A 30 -34.90 35.37 24.89
N TRP A 31 -33.77 35.17 25.58
CA TRP A 31 -32.75 34.22 25.14
C TRP A 31 -33.17 32.77 25.38
N TYR A 32 -33.53 32.41 26.61
CA TYR A 32 -33.90 31.02 26.90
C TYR A 32 -35.32 30.68 26.46
N ALA A 33 -36.24 31.65 26.41
CA ALA A 33 -37.61 31.41 25.94
C ALA A 33 -37.67 31.13 24.43
N GLN A 34 -36.88 31.85 23.63
CA GLN A 34 -36.79 31.60 22.18
C GLN A 34 -36.03 30.32 21.86
N ALA A 35 -35.05 29.94 22.68
CA ALA A 35 -34.37 28.65 22.59
C ALA A 35 -35.17 27.48 23.19
N HIS A 36 -36.47 27.68 23.48
CA HIS A 36 -37.38 26.69 24.05
C HIS A 36 -36.81 25.94 25.29
N THR A 37 -36.03 26.63 26.11
CA THR A 37 -35.33 26.04 27.27
C THR A 37 -35.59 26.82 28.55
N SER A 38 -35.03 26.35 29.67
CA SER A 38 -35.22 26.96 30.98
C SER A 38 -34.08 27.93 31.35
N LEU A 39 -34.35 28.88 32.25
CA LEU A 39 -33.31 29.74 32.84
C LEU A 39 -32.22 28.90 33.56
N ALA A 40 -32.58 27.74 34.11
CA ALA A 40 -31.62 26.83 34.72
C ALA A 40 -30.66 26.26 33.67
N THR A 41 -31.17 25.82 32.51
CA THR A 41 -30.37 25.33 31.38
C THR A 41 -29.42 26.42 30.84
N LEU A 42 -29.92 27.65 30.67
CA LEU A 42 -29.09 28.79 30.26
C LEU A 42 -27.97 29.08 31.27
N LYS A 43 -28.25 29.01 32.57
CA LYS A 43 -27.23 29.20 33.61
C LYS A 43 -26.15 28.11 33.57
N ARG A 44 -26.54 26.85 33.33
CA ARG A 44 -25.61 25.73 33.16
C ARG A 44 -24.73 25.91 31.92
N PHE A 45 -25.33 26.25 30.79
CA PHE A 45 -24.60 26.60 29.56
C PHE A 45 -23.55 27.69 29.81
N LEU A 46 -23.96 28.80 30.44
CA LEU A 46 -23.06 29.94 30.73
C LEU A 46 -21.98 29.67 31.79
N ARG A 47 -22.09 28.58 32.55
CA ARG A 47 -21.06 28.08 33.48
C ARG A 47 -20.13 27.06 32.83
N GLY A 48 -20.39 26.68 31.57
CA GLY A 48 -19.68 25.61 30.89
C GLY A 48 -19.96 24.25 31.51
N GLU A 49 -21.18 24.02 32.00
CA GLU A 49 -21.64 22.70 32.42
C GLU A 49 -22.29 21.97 31.23
N PRO A 50 -22.23 20.62 31.17
CA PRO A 50 -22.90 19.87 30.11
C PRO A 50 -24.41 20.09 30.13
N ILE A 51 -24.99 20.35 28.95
CA ILE A 51 -26.44 20.47 28.73
C ILE A 51 -26.84 19.63 27.53
N ASP A 52 -28.14 19.39 27.36
CA ASP A 52 -28.69 18.69 26.20
C ASP A 52 -28.26 19.35 24.87
N ARG A 53 -27.96 18.53 23.86
CA ARG A 53 -27.45 18.95 22.55
C ARG A 53 -28.38 19.94 21.85
N ASP A 54 -29.67 19.68 21.82
CA ASP A 54 -30.62 20.54 21.10
C ASP A 54 -30.73 21.89 21.80
N ALA A 55 -30.79 21.88 23.13
CA ALA A 55 -30.75 23.11 23.92
C ALA A 55 -29.44 23.90 23.72
N PHE A 56 -28.31 23.22 23.54
CA PHE A 56 -27.02 23.85 23.28
C PHE A 56 -26.99 24.58 21.93
N ILE A 57 -27.46 23.90 20.88
CA ILE A 57 -27.49 24.42 19.51
C ILE A 57 -28.43 25.63 19.44
N GLU A 58 -29.64 25.52 19.98
CA GLU A 58 -30.63 26.60 20.00
C GLU A 58 -30.13 27.83 20.75
N LEU A 59 -29.49 27.64 21.92
CA LEU A 59 -28.91 28.75 22.69
C LEU A 59 -27.81 29.50 21.92
N CYS A 60 -27.04 28.82 21.06
CA CYS A 60 -26.05 29.44 20.18
C CYS A 60 -26.69 30.18 19.00
N GLN A 61 -27.67 29.57 18.35
CA GLN A 61 -28.31 30.13 17.15
C GLN A 61 -29.11 31.39 17.46
N ILE A 62 -29.80 31.43 18.60
CA ILE A 62 -30.61 32.58 19.04
C ILE A 62 -29.76 33.84 19.29
N VAL A 63 -28.47 33.70 19.61
CA VAL A 63 -27.53 34.84 19.69
C VAL A 63 -26.80 35.13 18.38
N GLY A 64 -27.14 34.44 17.29
CA GLY A 64 -26.57 34.62 15.96
C GLY A 64 -25.30 33.81 15.70
N VAL A 65 -24.99 32.80 16.51
CA VAL A 65 -23.86 31.89 16.29
C VAL A 65 -24.38 30.61 15.62
N ARG A 66 -24.14 30.48 14.31
CA ARG A 66 -24.59 29.32 13.52
C ARG A 66 -23.65 28.11 13.68
N ASP A 67 -22.35 28.37 13.81
CA ASP A 67 -21.31 27.34 13.94
C ASP A 67 -21.11 26.94 15.41
N TRP A 68 -22.14 26.35 16.03
CA TRP A 68 -22.12 25.97 17.45
C TRP A 68 -20.96 25.02 17.82
N GLN A 69 -20.40 24.28 16.86
CA GLN A 69 -19.24 23.40 17.04
C GLN A 69 -18.00 24.16 17.50
N THR A 70 -17.86 25.43 17.09
CA THR A 70 -16.78 26.33 17.53
C THR A 70 -16.93 26.79 18.99
N ILE A 71 -18.15 26.67 19.53
CA ILE A 71 -18.49 27.01 20.91
C ILE A 71 -18.29 25.80 21.83
N ALA A 72 -18.51 24.60 21.31
CA ALA A 72 -18.40 23.36 22.07
C ALA A 72 -16.94 23.08 22.51
N ASP A 73 -16.81 22.38 23.63
CA ASP A 73 -15.58 21.76 24.08
C ASP A 73 -15.26 20.58 23.14
N PRO A 74 -14.08 20.54 22.51
CA PRO A 74 -13.70 19.46 21.58
C PRO A 74 -13.84 18.06 22.18
N SER A 75 -13.70 17.91 23.50
CA SER A 75 -13.88 16.62 24.20
C SER A 75 -15.33 16.15 24.30
N PHE A 76 -16.30 17.03 24.02
CA PHE A 76 -17.73 16.73 24.02
C PHE A 76 -18.35 16.76 22.62
N LEU A 77 -17.56 17.09 21.59
CA LEU A 77 -18.00 16.93 20.22
C LEU A 77 -17.98 15.42 19.89
N PRO A 78 -19.09 14.83 19.43
CA PRO A 78 -18.98 13.55 18.74
C PRO A 78 -18.03 13.76 17.56
N LEU A 79 -17.06 12.84 17.37
CA LEU A 79 -16.20 12.82 16.20
C LEU A 79 -17.12 12.87 14.97
N SER A 80 -17.13 14.06 14.35
CA SER A 80 -18.03 14.61 13.35
C SER A 80 -19.02 13.67 12.62
N THR A 81 -20.32 13.95 12.79
CA THR A 81 -21.30 13.89 11.69
C THR A 81 -21.53 15.31 11.16
N ALA A 82 -20.52 15.89 10.48
CA ALA A 82 -20.62 17.04 9.57
C ALA A 82 -19.25 17.41 8.98
N SER A 83 -18.74 16.58 8.08
CA SER A 83 -17.82 16.91 6.98
C SER A 83 -17.61 15.59 6.23
N SER A 84 -18.35 15.39 5.14
CA SER A 84 -18.39 14.13 4.38
C SER A 84 -17.13 13.92 3.51
N LEU A 85 -15.95 14.24 4.04
CA LEU A 85 -14.68 13.98 3.39
C LEU A 85 -13.78 13.19 4.34
N PRO A 86 -13.14 12.12 3.84
CA PRO A 86 -12.23 11.30 4.63
C PRO A 86 -11.07 12.15 5.14
N VAL A 87 -10.60 11.86 6.35
CA VAL A 87 -9.33 12.42 6.84
C VAL A 87 -8.22 11.57 6.24
N VAL A 88 -7.46 12.15 5.30
CA VAL A 88 -6.41 11.42 4.57
C VAL A 88 -5.03 11.97 4.93
N ASP A 89 -4.16 11.08 5.36
CA ASP A 89 -2.73 11.35 5.54
C ASP A 89 -1.90 10.56 4.53
N TRP A 90 -1.40 11.28 3.54
CA TRP A 90 -0.61 10.74 2.45
C TRP A 90 0.89 10.59 2.79
N GLU A 91 1.40 11.26 3.83
CA GLU A 91 2.82 11.29 4.19
C GLU A 91 3.79 11.30 2.98
N GLU A 92 4.50 10.20 2.72
CA GLU A 92 5.47 10.03 1.62
C GLU A 92 4.88 9.42 0.34
N ALA A 93 3.56 9.32 0.21
CA ALA A 93 2.91 8.75 -0.96
C ALA A 93 3.26 9.57 -2.22
N PRO A 94 3.63 8.90 -3.33
CA PRO A 94 4.01 9.61 -4.56
C PRO A 94 2.78 10.21 -5.27
N ASP A 95 2.99 11.34 -5.95
CA ASP A 95 2.01 11.92 -6.88
C ASP A 95 1.99 11.13 -8.20
N VAL A 96 0.91 10.41 -8.47
CA VAL A 96 0.76 9.52 -9.63
C VAL A 96 -0.03 10.20 -10.74
N ARG A 97 0.62 11.11 -11.47
CA ARG A 97 -0.03 11.86 -12.56
C ARG A 97 -0.40 11.01 -13.78
N LEU A 98 0.50 10.12 -14.17
CA LEU A 98 0.32 9.22 -15.32
C LEU A 98 0.09 7.81 -14.81
N PHE A 99 -1.05 7.24 -15.20
CA PHE A 99 -1.46 5.89 -14.87
C PHE A 99 -2.17 5.29 -16.07
N PHE A 100 -1.85 4.04 -16.41
CA PHE A 100 -2.34 3.38 -17.61
C PHE A 100 -2.87 1.98 -17.26
N GLY A 101 -4.06 1.66 -17.75
CA GLY A 101 -4.71 0.36 -17.55
C GLY A 101 -5.02 0.05 -16.08
N ARG A 102 -5.04 -1.26 -15.78
CA ARG A 102 -5.28 -1.84 -14.44
C ARG A 102 -6.70 -1.71 -13.90
N GLU A 103 -7.67 -1.46 -14.76
CA GLU A 103 -9.08 -1.34 -14.39
C GLU A 103 -9.60 -2.63 -13.75
N SER A 104 -9.16 -3.80 -14.22
CA SER A 104 -9.49 -5.10 -13.62
C SER A 104 -8.96 -5.25 -12.20
N GLU A 105 -7.70 -4.85 -11.97
CA GLU A 105 -7.05 -4.92 -10.67
C GLU A 105 -7.65 -3.93 -9.68
N LEU A 106 -7.94 -2.70 -10.13
CA LEU A 106 -8.65 -1.69 -9.33
C LEU A 106 -10.03 -2.19 -8.92
N ALA A 107 -10.83 -2.70 -9.87
CA ALA A 107 -12.16 -3.24 -9.58
C ALA A 107 -12.10 -4.43 -8.62
N THR A 108 -11.07 -5.29 -8.75
CA THR A 108 -10.85 -6.43 -7.85
C THR A 108 -10.53 -5.95 -6.43
N LEU A 109 -9.62 -4.99 -6.29
CA LEU A 109 -9.23 -4.43 -4.98
C LEU A 109 -10.40 -3.68 -4.32
N GLU A 110 -11.13 -2.86 -5.07
CA GLU A 110 -12.34 -2.19 -4.59
C GLU A 110 -13.36 -3.22 -4.09
N HIS A 111 -13.65 -4.25 -4.89
CA HIS A 111 -14.58 -5.31 -4.50
C HIS A 111 -14.12 -6.02 -3.22
N TRP A 112 -12.83 -6.37 -3.10
CA TRP A 112 -12.31 -7.03 -1.90
C TRP A 112 -12.36 -6.14 -0.66
N ILE A 113 -12.03 -4.85 -0.79
CA ILE A 113 -11.89 -3.94 0.35
C ILE A 113 -13.24 -3.36 0.78
N VAL A 114 -14.07 -2.92 -0.17
CA VAL A 114 -15.35 -2.27 0.09
C VAL A 114 -16.48 -3.30 0.16
N GLY A 115 -16.55 -4.20 -0.82
CA GLY A 115 -17.60 -5.21 -0.95
C GLY A 115 -17.46 -6.34 0.06
N ASP A 116 -16.40 -7.16 -0.08
CA ASP A 116 -16.13 -8.32 0.79
C ASP A 116 -15.70 -7.91 2.20
N ARG A 117 -15.30 -6.64 2.40
CA ARG A 117 -14.74 -6.10 3.64
C ARG A 117 -13.55 -6.93 4.14
N CYS A 118 -12.64 -7.25 3.22
CA CYS A 118 -11.36 -7.84 3.57
C CYS A 118 -10.63 -6.92 4.55
N ARG A 119 -10.01 -7.54 5.55
CA ARG A 119 -9.29 -6.83 6.62
C ARG A 119 -7.84 -6.63 6.27
N LEU A 120 -7.29 -7.50 5.43
CA LEU A 120 -5.94 -7.38 4.95
C LEU A 120 -5.87 -7.77 3.49
N VAL A 121 -5.31 -6.90 2.67
CA VAL A 121 -5.08 -7.14 1.26
C VAL A 121 -3.63 -6.86 0.94
N THR A 122 -2.94 -7.79 0.29
CA THR A 122 -1.56 -7.59 -0.16
C THR A 122 -1.50 -7.48 -1.69
N VAL A 123 -0.96 -6.40 -2.21
CA VAL A 123 -0.57 -6.28 -3.63
C VAL A 123 0.87 -6.75 -3.77
N LEU A 124 1.05 -7.85 -4.50
CA LEU A 124 2.34 -8.51 -4.69
C LEU A 124 2.84 -8.33 -6.12
N GLY A 125 4.14 -8.38 -6.33
CA GLY A 125 4.71 -8.35 -7.67
C GLY A 125 6.13 -7.83 -7.67
N ARG A 126 6.85 -8.03 -8.78
CA ARG A 126 8.24 -7.58 -8.93
C ARG A 126 8.41 -6.07 -8.71
N GLY A 127 9.65 -5.60 -8.58
CA GLY A 127 9.91 -4.16 -8.61
C GLY A 127 9.40 -3.54 -9.93
N SER A 128 9.25 -2.22 -9.94
CA SER A 128 8.79 -1.43 -11.10
C SER A 128 7.40 -1.69 -11.68
N ILE A 129 6.72 -2.78 -11.29
CA ILE A 129 5.46 -3.22 -11.92
C ILE A 129 4.24 -2.28 -11.69
N GLY A 130 4.38 -1.28 -10.82
CA GLY A 130 3.35 -0.27 -10.55
C GLY A 130 2.49 -0.49 -9.31
N LYS A 131 2.90 -1.32 -8.34
CA LYS A 131 2.13 -1.59 -7.10
C LYS A 131 1.76 -0.32 -6.34
N THR A 132 2.74 0.52 -6.02
CA THR A 132 2.53 1.79 -5.31
C THR A 132 1.57 2.70 -6.08
N ALA A 133 1.75 2.80 -7.41
CA ALA A 133 0.89 3.60 -8.26
C ALA A 133 -0.57 3.09 -8.28
N LEU A 134 -0.75 1.78 -8.36
CA LEU A 134 -2.06 1.13 -8.28
C LEU A 134 -2.76 1.44 -6.96
N VAL A 135 -2.04 1.37 -5.85
CA VAL A 135 -2.59 1.64 -4.52
C VAL A 135 -2.97 3.11 -4.35
N VAL A 136 -2.15 4.06 -4.82
CA VAL A 136 -2.52 5.49 -4.81
C VAL A 136 -3.82 5.72 -5.58
N ARG A 137 -3.92 5.20 -6.81
CA ARG A 137 -5.14 5.32 -7.64
C ARG A 137 -6.36 4.66 -7.02
N LEU A 138 -6.18 3.51 -6.38
CA LEU A 138 -7.25 2.85 -5.64
C LEU A 138 -7.75 3.73 -4.50
N ILE A 139 -6.84 4.29 -3.68
CA ILE A 139 -7.23 5.15 -2.56
C ILE A 139 -8.01 6.36 -3.08
N GLU A 140 -7.56 7.01 -4.16
CA GLU A 140 -8.31 8.12 -4.77
C GLU A 140 -9.75 7.75 -5.12
N GLN A 141 -10.00 6.50 -5.55
CA GLN A 141 -11.33 5.97 -5.88
C GLN A 141 -12.17 5.59 -4.66
N ILE A 142 -11.56 5.03 -3.61
CA ILE A 142 -12.29 4.43 -2.49
C ILE A 142 -12.20 5.20 -1.17
N GLN A 143 -11.42 6.29 -1.11
CA GLN A 143 -11.19 7.06 0.14
C GLN A 143 -12.50 7.50 0.81
N ASP A 144 -13.52 7.87 0.03
CA ASP A 144 -14.81 8.32 0.55
C ASP A 144 -15.61 7.20 1.28
N GLN A 145 -15.16 5.93 1.15
CA GLN A 145 -15.72 4.78 1.87
C GLN A 145 -15.12 4.61 3.27
N PHE A 146 -14.18 5.46 3.67
CA PHE A 146 -13.46 5.39 4.94
C PHE A 146 -13.59 6.71 5.71
N GLU A 147 -13.56 6.62 7.04
CA GLU A 147 -13.46 7.81 7.90
C GLU A 147 -12.04 8.36 7.89
N VAL A 148 -11.06 7.44 7.85
CA VAL A 148 -9.64 7.74 7.96
C VAL A 148 -8.85 6.91 6.96
N VAL A 149 -7.93 7.55 6.24
CA VAL A 149 -6.95 6.88 5.38
C VAL A 149 -5.55 7.29 5.80
N ILE A 150 -4.68 6.32 6.07
CA ILE A 150 -3.30 6.57 6.51
C ILE A 150 -2.35 5.81 5.60
N TRP A 151 -1.43 6.51 4.97
CA TRP A 151 -0.34 5.92 4.20
C TRP A 151 0.98 5.99 4.98
N ARG A 152 1.70 4.87 5.08
CA ARG A 152 3.07 4.82 5.61
C ARG A 152 4.00 4.02 4.72
N SER A 153 5.24 4.50 4.62
CA SER A 153 6.33 3.83 3.93
C SER A 153 7.10 2.93 4.90
N LEU A 154 7.25 1.65 4.55
CA LEU A 154 8.14 0.72 5.26
C LEU A 154 9.56 0.72 4.70
N ARG A 155 9.86 1.55 3.70
CA ARG A 155 11.14 1.52 2.96
C ARG A 155 12.38 1.63 3.85
N GLN A 156 12.29 2.38 4.94
CA GLN A 156 13.38 2.55 5.91
C GLN A 156 13.37 1.50 7.03
N ALA A 157 12.53 0.46 6.91
CA ALA A 157 12.27 -0.55 7.92
C ALA A 157 12.06 0.09 9.31
N PRO A 158 10.99 0.89 9.53
CA PRO A 158 10.74 1.45 10.85
C PRO A 158 10.48 0.32 11.86
N PRO A 159 11.02 0.37 13.09
CA PRO A 159 10.63 -0.55 14.16
C PRO A 159 9.11 -0.51 14.38
N LEU A 160 8.51 -1.66 14.66
CA LEU A 160 7.05 -1.74 14.84
C LEU A 160 6.52 -0.77 15.92
N PRO A 161 7.17 -0.58 17.09
CA PRO A 161 6.70 0.37 18.10
C PRO A 161 6.52 1.80 17.56
N ASP A 162 7.45 2.26 16.73
CA ASP A 162 7.46 3.60 16.16
C ASP A 162 6.31 3.76 15.15
N LEU A 163 6.11 2.76 14.29
CA LEU A 163 4.98 2.72 13.37
C LEU A 163 3.65 2.74 14.12
N LEU A 164 3.48 1.90 15.14
CA LEU A 164 2.24 1.82 15.91
C LEU A 164 1.93 3.12 16.64
N GLN A 165 2.94 3.75 17.24
CA GLN A 165 2.79 5.03 17.91
C GLN A 165 2.35 6.12 16.94
N ASN A 166 2.97 6.17 15.75
CA ASN A 166 2.61 7.11 14.71
C ASN A 166 1.15 6.91 14.21
N LEU A 167 0.74 5.66 13.96
CA LEU A 167 -0.63 5.33 13.58
C LEU A 167 -1.65 5.74 14.65
N LEU A 168 -1.37 5.41 15.91
CA LEU A 168 -2.27 5.74 17.04
C LEU A 168 -2.36 7.24 17.29
N GLN A 169 -1.25 7.97 17.19
CA GLN A 169 -1.24 9.42 17.33
C GLN A 169 -2.19 10.08 16.32
N PHE A 170 -2.20 9.59 15.09
CA PHE A 170 -3.10 10.08 14.04
C PHE A 170 -4.57 9.70 14.32
N LEU A 171 -4.83 8.44 14.67
CA LEU A 171 -6.19 7.94 14.90
C LEU A 171 -6.85 8.57 16.13
N THR A 172 -6.08 8.82 17.19
CA THR A 172 -6.61 9.31 18.47
C THR A 172 -6.52 10.82 18.63
N TYR A 173 -5.78 11.52 17.76
CA TYR A 173 -5.40 12.93 17.91
C TYR A 173 -4.73 13.26 19.25
N GLN A 174 -4.11 12.26 19.90
CA GLN A 174 -3.44 12.43 21.19
C GLN A 174 -1.93 12.46 21.03
N PRO A 175 -1.22 13.24 21.87
CA PRO A 175 0.23 13.20 21.89
C PRO A 175 0.72 11.80 22.26
N PRO A 176 1.93 11.42 21.83
CA PRO A 176 2.52 10.13 22.16
C PRO A 176 2.47 9.88 23.68
N THR A 177 1.76 8.83 24.07
CA THR A 177 1.72 8.36 25.45
C THR A 177 3.03 7.66 25.81
N ALA A 178 3.23 7.40 27.11
CA ALA A 178 4.35 6.57 27.58
C ALA A 178 4.39 5.22 26.82
N ALA A 179 5.59 4.70 26.60
CA ALA A 179 5.80 3.46 25.86
C ALA A 179 5.07 2.29 26.55
N PHE A 180 3.95 1.87 25.96
CA PHE A 180 3.26 0.66 26.36
C PHE A 180 3.94 -0.57 25.74
N PRO A 181 3.83 -1.75 26.37
CA PRO A 181 4.22 -3.00 25.73
C PRO A 181 3.52 -3.18 24.38
N ILE A 182 4.23 -3.68 23.38
CA ILE A 182 3.76 -3.84 21.99
C ILE A 182 2.37 -4.48 21.91
N HIS A 183 2.09 -5.53 22.69
CA HIS A 183 0.78 -6.20 22.67
C HIS A 183 -0.38 -5.28 23.09
N GLN A 184 -0.14 -4.33 24.00
CA GLN A 184 -1.15 -3.37 24.44
C GLN A 184 -1.38 -2.33 23.35
N THR A 185 -0.30 -1.84 22.73
CA THR A 185 -0.35 -0.91 21.60
C THR A 185 -1.09 -1.52 20.40
N LEU A 186 -0.83 -2.79 20.06
CA LEU A 186 -1.63 -3.52 19.05
C LEU A 186 -3.11 -3.58 19.46
N SER A 187 -3.41 -3.87 20.73
CA SER A 187 -4.81 -3.99 21.19
C SER A 187 -5.55 -2.66 21.09
N GLN A 188 -4.87 -1.55 21.40
CA GLN A 188 -5.39 -0.20 21.19
C GLN A 188 -5.63 0.07 19.71
N LEU A 189 -4.68 -0.28 18.83
CA LEU A 189 -4.86 -0.13 17.39
C LEU A 189 -6.08 -0.89 16.89
N ILE A 190 -6.23 -2.17 17.24
CA ILE A 190 -7.40 -2.96 16.83
C ILE A 190 -8.70 -2.34 17.35
N GLU A 191 -8.71 -1.79 18.56
CA GLU A 191 -9.89 -1.11 19.09
C GLU A 191 -10.23 0.15 18.28
N GLN A 192 -9.23 0.94 17.87
CA GLN A 192 -9.45 2.07 16.95
C GLN A 192 -10.01 1.59 15.59
N LEU A 193 -9.49 0.48 15.05
CA LEU A 193 -9.97 -0.10 13.79
C LEU A 193 -11.40 -0.67 13.87
N ARG A 194 -11.89 -0.96 15.09
CA ARG A 194 -13.29 -1.33 15.35
C ARG A 194 -14.17 -0.11 15.44
N GLN A 195 -13.71 0.95 16.12
CA GLN A 195 -14.49 2.17 16.35
C GLN A 195 -14.63 3.01 15.08
N HIS A 196 -13.57 3.08 14.29
CA HIS A 196 -13.49 3.85 13.06
C HIS A 196 -13.27 2.94 11.86
N ARG A 197 -13.87 3.28 10.72
CA ARG A 197 -13.58 2.63 9.45
C ARG A 197 -12.35 3.25 8.81
N CYS A 198 -11.20 2.61 9.00
CA CYS A 198 -9.89 3.08 8.53
C CYS A 198 -9.37 2.26 7.34
N LEU A 199 -8.65 2.92 6.43
CA LEU A 199 -7.78 2.28 5.43
C LEU A 199 -6.33 2.57 5.80
N LEU A 200 -5.60 1.55 6.25
CA LEU A 200 -4.18 1.66 6.55
C LEU A 200 -3.38 1.12 5.37
N VAL A 201 -2.47 1.91 4.82
CA VAL A 201 -1.63 1.51 3.69
C VAL A 201 -0.18 1.45 4.15
N LEU A 202 0.44 0.29 3.97
CA LEU A 202 1.87 0.07 4.21
C LEU A 202 2.55 -0.26 2.87
N ASP A 203 3.38 0.65 2.38
CA ASP A 203 4.12 0.47 1.13
C ASP A 203 5.52 -0.12 1.39
N ASN A 204 6.04 -0.92 0.47
CA ASN A 204 7.38 -1.55 0.55
C ASN A 204 7.56 -2.56 1.69
N GLY A 205 6.60 -3.47 1.89
CA GLY A 205 6.66 -4.54 2.89
C GLY A 205 7.88 -5.47 2.79
N GLU A 206 8.56 -5.54 1.64
CA GLU A 206 9.81 -6.28 1.51
C GLU A 206 10.95 -5.75 2.40
N ALA A 207 10.89 -4.48 2.82
CA ALA A 207 11.95 -3.84 3.59
C ALA A 207 12.11 -4.39 5.01
N ILE A 208 11.04 -4.94 5.60
CA ILE A 208 11.06 -5.59 6.92
C ILE A 208 11.37 -7.10 6.82
N LEU A 209 11.56 -7.62 5.60
CA LEU A 209 11.87 -9.02 5.34
C LEU A 209 13.37 -9.21 5.10
N LYS A 210 13.87 -10.35 5.57
CA LYS A 210 15.27 -10.74 5.47
C LYS A 210 15.66 -11.01 4.02
N GLY A 211 16.70 -10.30 3.56
CA GLY A 211 17.38 -10.59 2.31
C GLY A 211 18.40 -11.72 2.46
N GLU A 212 18.91 -12.21 1.34
CA GLU A 212 19.93 -13.28 1.25
C GLU A 212 19.47 -14.63 1.83
N SER A 213 18.16 -14.81 1.99
CA SER A 213 17.51 -16.05 2.40
C SER A 213 16.31 -16.36 1.51
N LEU A 214 15.75 -17.56 1.64
CA LEU A 214 14.44 -17.85 1.05
C LEU A 214 13.39 -16.86 1.62
N THR A 215 12.38 -16.54 0.81
CA THR A 215 11.34 -15.58 1.20
C THR A 215 10.58 -16.01 2.44
N GLY A 216 10.06 -15.04 3.18
CA GLY A 216 9.10 -15.26 4.25
C GLY A 216 9.62 -14.98 5.66
N GLN A 217 10.94 -14.86 5.83
CA GLN A 217 11.55 -14.52 7.11
C GLN A 217 11.63 -13.00 7.32
N TYR A 218 11.39 -12.54 8.54
CA TYR A 218 11.58 -11.15 8.93
C TYR A 218 13.06 -10.86 9.18
N LEU A 219 13.45 -9.59 9.07
CA LEU A 219 14.71 -9.11 9.62
C LEU A 219 14.73 -9.30 11.14
N GLU A 220 15.92 -9.47 11.71
CA GLU A 220 16.09 -9.57 13.17
C GLU A 220 15.59 -8.30 13.85
N GLY A 221 14.67 -8.45 14.81
CA GLY A 221 14.01 -7.35 15.52
C GLY A 221 12.76 -6.81 14.81
N TYR A 222 12.27 -7.48 13.76
CA TYR A 222 11.06 -7.13 13.01
C TYR A 222 10.01 -8.24 13.02
N GLU A 223 10.24 -9.32 13.77
CA GLU A 223 9.36 -10.48 13.85
C GLU A 223 7.96 -10.11 14.36
N GLU A 224 7.84 -9.06 15.19
CA GLU A 224 6.56 -8.60 15.73
C GLU A 224 5.60 -8.05 14.66
N TYR A 225 6.09 -7.69 13.46
CA TYR A 225 5.22 -7.34 12.33
C TYR A 225 4.29 -8.50 11.95
N SER A 226 4.73 -9.75 12.15
CA SER A 226 3.87 -10.93 11.96
C SER A 226 2.60 -10.85 12.81
N GLU A 227 2.72 -10.36 14.05
CA GLU A 227 1.62 -10.26 14.98
C GLU A 227 0.67 -9.12 14.59
N LEU A 228 1.19 -7.98 14.12
CA LEU A 228 0.35 -6.91 13.54
C LEU A 228 -0.52 -7.47 12.40
N PHE A 229 0.10 -8.10 11.41
CA PHE A 229 -0.61 -8.63 10.25
C PHE A 229 -1.60 -9.72 10.61
N ARG A 230 -1.21 -10.62 11.53
CA ARG A 230 -2.09 -11.69 12.02
C ARG A 230 -3.30 -11.12 12.73
N ARG A 231 -3.12 -10.16 13.65
CA ARG A 231 -4.22 -9.57 14.42
C ARG A 231 -5.18 -8.81 13.52
N VAL A 232 -4.68 -7.97 12.62
CA VAL A 232 -5.52 -7.26 11.64
C VAL A 232 -6.24 -8.25 10.71
N GLY A 233 -5.54 -9.25 10.19
CA GLY A 233 -6.14 -10.24 9.29
C GLY A 233 -7.24 -11.10 9.94
N THR A 234 -7.16 -11.37 11.26
CA THR A 234 -8.00 -12.38 11.92
C THR A 234 -9.02 -11.83 12.92
N GLU A 235 -8.75 -10.72 13.59
CA GLU A 235 -9.66 -10.15 14.58
C GLU A 235 -10.83 -9.39 13.93
N ARG A 236 -11.93 -9.24 14.68
CA ARG A 236 -13.11 -8.51 14.21
C ARG A 236 -12.85 -7.01 14.28
N HIS A 237 -12.94 -6.34 13.13
CA HIS A 237 -12.97 -4.89 12.95
C HIS A 237 -13.57 -4.54 11.57
N GLN A 238 -13.80 -3.25 11.31
CA GLN A 238 -14.43 -2.76 10.07
C GLN A 238 -13.45 -2.07 9.10
N SER A 239 -12.20 -1.94 9.53
CA SER A 239 -11.09 -1.35 8.76
C SER A 239 -10.39 -2.36 7.83
N CYS A 240 -9.50 -1.86 6.97
CA CYS A 240 -8.65 -2.67 6.09
C CYS A 240 -7.19 -2.19 6.16
N LEU A 241 -6.25 -3.14 6.14
CA LEU A 241 -4.82 -2.89 5.90
C LEU A 241 -4.44 -3.35 4.50
N LEU A 242 -3.91 -2.42 3.70
CA LEU A 242 -3.42 -2.66 2.35
C LEU A 242 -1.89 -2.63 2.35
N LEU A 243 -1.27 -3.74 2.01
CA LEU A 243 0.18 -3.92 1.99
C LEU A 243 0.68 -4.03 0.55
N THR A 244 1.71 -3.28 0.15
CA THR A 244 2.46 -3.61 -1.07
C THR A 244 3.73 -4.36 -0.69
N SER A 245 4.10 -5.38 -1.46
CA SER A 245 5.36 -6.07 -1.25
C SER A 245 5.90 -6.70 -2.54
N ARG A 246 7.22 -6.86 -2.64
CA ARG A 246 7.86 -7.68 -3.68
C ARG A 246 7.90 -9.17 -3.33
N GLU A 247 7.79 -9.48 -2.05
CA GLU A 247 8.00 -10.82 -1.52
C GLU A 247 6.80 -11.25 -0.67
N MET A 248 6.50 -12.54 -0.72
CA MET A 248 5.49 -13.14 0.13
C MET A 248 6.07 -13.40 1.52
N GLY A 249 5.53 -12.70 2.53
CA GLY A 249 5.79 -12.97 3.94
C GLY A 249 4.97 -14.15 4.47
N GLU A 250 5.11 -14.47 5.76
CA GLU A 250 4.30 -15.51 6.45
C GLU A 250 2.79 -15.30 6.34
N ILE A 251 2.37 -14.05 6.05
CA ILE A 251 0.99 -13.64 5.82
C ILE A 251 0.29 -14.42 4.70
N ALA A 252 1.06 -15.03 3.78
CA ALA A 252 0.55 -15.94 2.75
C ALA A 252 -0.25 -17.11 3.33
N ARG A 253 0.09 -17.56 4.54
CA ARG A 253 -0.60 -18.66 5.25
C ARG A 253 -2.03 -18.30 5.66
N LEU A 254 -2.33 -17.00 5.80
CA LEU A 254 -3.67 -16.52 6.19
C LEU A 254 -4.55 -16.22 4.97
N ALA A 255 -3.93 -16.06 3.79
CA ALA A 255 -4.63 -15.68 2.58
C ALA A 255 -5.49 -16.82 2.02
N GLY A 256 -6.63 -16.47 1.41
CA GLY A 256 -7.45 -17.46 0.73
C GLY A 256 -8.73 -16.88 0.13
N ASN A 257 -9.36 -17.62 -0.78
CA ASN A 257 -10.50 -17.12 -1.54
C ASN A 257 -11.78 -16.88 -0.72
N ARG A 258 -11.84 -17.38 0.50
CA ARG A 258 -12.92 -17.16 1.46
C ARG A 258 -12.42 -16.52 2.76
N SER A 259 -11.15 -16.08 2.76
CA SER A 259 -10.50 -15.44 3.89
C SER A 259 -10.70 -13.92 3.79
N PRO A 260 -10.83 -13.20 4.92
CA PRO A 260 -10.72 -11.73 4.94
C PRO A 260 -9.29 -11.26 4.64
N VAL A 261 -8.34 -12.18 4.45
CA VAL A 261 -6.99 -11.91 3.98
C VAL A 261 -6.88 -12.34 2.51
N ARG A 262 -6.56 -11.39 1.62
CA ARG A 262 -6.44 -11.62 0.18
C ARG A 262 -5.07 -11.17 -0.34
N MET A 263 -4.66 -11.75 -1.46
CA MET A 263 -3.43 -11.37 -2.15
C MET A 263 -3.72 -11.19 -3.63
N LEU A 264 -3.31 -10.05 -4.17
CA LEU A 264 -3.37 -9.75 -5.59
C LEU A 264 -1.95 -9.79 -6.17
N PRO A 265 -1.58 -10.87 -6.89
CA PRO A 265 -0.35 -10.87 -7.68
C PRO A 265 -0.52 -9.96 -8.90
N LEU A 266 0.37 -8.98 -9.03
CA LEU A 266 0.39 -8.00 -10.11
C LEU A 266 1.40 -8.42 -11.18
N THR A 267 0.90 -8.67 -12.39
CA THR A 267 1.69 -9.03 -13.58
C THR A 267 1.95 -7.80 -14.45
N GLY A 268 2.57 -7.96 -15.62
CA GLY A 268 2.70 -6.88 -16.61
C GLY A 268 1.36 -6.32 -17.07
N LEU A 269 1.36 -5.10 -17.61
CA LEU A 269 0.20 -4.55 -18.31
C LEU A 269 -0.16 -5.42 -19.51
N ALA A 270 -1.45 -5.58 -19.75
CA ALA A 270 -1.95 -6.16 -20.99
C ALA A 270 -1.53 -5.29 -22.17
N GLU A 271 -1.41 -5.91 -23.35
CA GLU A 271 -0.93 -5.20 -24.55
C GLU A 271 -1.72 -3.91 -24.86
N PRO A 272 -3.06 -3.87 -24.82
CA PRO A 272 -3.81 -2.65 -25.10
C PRO A 272 -3.43 -1.48 -24.18
N ASP A 273 -3.20 -1.76 -22.90
CA ASP A 273 -2.85 -0.75 -21.89
C ASP A 273 -1.39 -0.31 -22.02
N ALA A 274 -0.50 -1.27 -22.26
CA ALA A 274 0.92 -1.00 -22.48
C ALA A 274 1.16 -0.14 -23.73
N ARG A 275 0.33 -0.29 -24.78
CA ARG A 275 0.38 0.57 -25.98
C ARG A 275 0.09 2.04 -25.66
N GLN A 276 -0.69 2.34 -24.62
CA GLN A 276 -0.97 3.72 -24.22
C GLN A 276 0.29 4.45 -23.74
N ILE A 277 1.23 3.73 -23.10
CA ILE A 277 2.54 4.28 -22.73
C ILE A 277 3.28 4.75 -23.98
N PHE A 278 3.35 3.92 -25.02
CA PHE A 278 4.04 4.29 -26.25
C PHE A 278 3.37 5.44 -27.01
N GLN A 279 2.04 5.55 -26.93
CA GLN A 279 1.29 6.68 -27.49
C GLN A 279 1.59 7.98 -26.76
N ALA A 280 1.57 7.96 -25.42
CA ALA A 280 1.94 9.09 -24.58
C ALA A 280 3.40 9.51 -24.82
N GLU A 281 4.26 8.51 -25.08
CA GLU A 281 5.64 8.72 -25.48
C GLU A 281 5.79 8.95 -27.01
N HIS A 282 4.74 9.18 -27.80
CA HIS A 282 4.85 9.53 -29.23
C HIS A 282 5.79 8.63 -30.06
N LEU A 283 5.85 7.33 -29.76
CA LEU A 283 6.69 6.40 -30.52
C LEU A 283 6.07 6.08 -31.89
N SER A 284 6.90 5.66 -32.84
CA SER A 284 6.50 5.15 -34.16
C SER A 284 6.80 3.64 -34.28
N GLY A 285 6.39 3.01 -35.39
CA GLY A 285 6.56 1.56 -35.59
C GLY A 285 5.55 0.71 -34.82
N GLN A 286 4.27 1.07 -34.89
CA GLN A 286 3.18 0.43 -34.14
C GLN A 286 3.06 -1.08 -34.40
N GLU A 287 3.44 -1.54 -35.58
CA GLU A 287 3.48 -2.96 -35.97
C GLU A 287 4.47 -3.79 -35.15
N LYS A 288 5.42 -3.14 -34.45
CA LYS A 288 6.43 -3.77 -33.59
C LYS A 288 6.19 -3.57 -32.10
N TRP A 289 5.15 -2.84 -31.70
CA TRP A 289 4.87 -2.56 -30.30
C TRP A 289 4.58 -3.82 -29.49
N ALA A 290 3.80 -4.76 -30.04
CA ALA A 290 3.50 -6.03 -29.37
C ALA A 290 4.79 -6.81 -29.03
N THR A 291 5.76 -6.85 -29.95
CA THR A 291 7.06 -7.49 -29.73
C THR A 291 7.85 -6.80 -28.61
N LEU A 292 7.89 -5.47 -28.60
CA LEU A 292 8.58 -4.72 -27.55
C LEU A 292 7.91 -4.91 -26.18
N ILE A 293 6.57 -4.90 -26.15
CA ILE A 293 5.78 -5.16 -24.93
C ILE A 293 6.06 -6.56 -24.40
N ALA A 294 6.16 -7.57 -25.26
CA ALA A 294 6.48 -8.94 -24.86
C ALA A 294 7.90 -9.06 -24.29
N ILE A 295 8.90 -8.38 -24.88
CA ILE A 295 10.28 -8.37 -24.38
C ILE A 295 10.36 -7.82 -22.94
N TYR A 296 9.67 -6.71 -22.69
CA TYR A 296 9.63 -6.07 -21.37
C TYR A 296 8.48 -6.57 -20.49
N GLN A 297 7.70 -7.52 -21.00
CA GLN A 297 6.51 -8.12 -20.40
C GLN A 297 5.58 -7.10 -19.72
N GLY A 298 5.23 -6.03 -20.43
CA GLY A 298 4.25 -5.07 -19.92
C GLY A 298 4.67 -4.29 -18.67
N ASP A 299 5.94 -4.30 -18.24
CA ASP A 299 6.38 -3.52 -17.08
C ASP A 299 6.28 -2.02 -17.37
N PRO A 300 5.43 -1.26 -16.66
CA PRO A 300 5.19 0.14 -16.97
C PRO A 300 6.45 1.01 -16.93
N LEU A 301 7.32 0.82 -15.93
CA LEU A 301 8.54 1.62 -15.80
C LEU A 301 9.54 1.21 -16.88
N ALA A 302 9.71 -0.08 -17.12
CA ALA A 302 10.63 -0.56 -18.14
C ALA A 302 10.24 -0.07 -19.53
N LEU A 303 8.94 -0.14 -19.86
CA LEU A 303 8.39 0.37 -21.11
C LEU A 303 8.60 1.89 -21.25
N ARG A 304 8.42 2.65 -20.18
CA ARG A 304 8.68 4.10 -20.19
C ARG A 304 10.17 4.40 -20.37
N LEU A 305 11.06 3.72 -19.63
CA LEU A 305 12.51 3.94 -19.71
C LEU A 305 13.08 3.57 -21.10
N ILE A 306 12.61 2.46 -21.69
CA ILE A 306 13.03 2.08 -23.03
C ILE A 306 12.45 3.04 -24.08
N SER A 307 11.23 3.55 -23.89
CA SER A 307 10.66 4.57 -24.77
C SER A 307 11.54 5.82 -24.85
N THR A 308 12.08 6.28 -23.71
CA THR A 308 13.04 7.38 -23.68
C THR A 308 14.30 7.07 -24.50
N THR A 309 14.88 5.87 -24.35
CA THR A 309 16.06 5.46 -25.14
C THR A 309 15.74 5.38 -26.64
N ILE A 310 14.57 4.85 -27.01
CA ILE A 310 14.14 4.74 -28.41
C ILE A 310 13.96 6.13 -29.03
N LYS A 311 13.41 7.09 -28.29
CA LYS A 311 13.35 8.50 -28.74
C LYS A 311 14.74 9.08 -28.99
N GLU A 312 15.62 8.97 -28.01
CA GLU A 312 16.92 9.64 -28.03
C GLU A 312 17.87 9.06 -29.08
N VAL A 313 17.84 7.74 -29.30
CA VAL A 313 18.83 7.04 -30.14
C VAL A 313 18.27 6.65 -31.51
N PHE A 314 16.96 6.40 -31.60
CA PHE A 314 16.32 5.87 -32.81
C PHE A 314 15.20 6.79 -33.34
N ASP A 315 15.16 8.06 -32.89
CA ASP A 315 14.17 9.07 -33.28
C ASP A 315 12.72 8.57 -33.12
N GLY A 316 12.49 7.80 -32.05
CA GLY A 316 11.18 7.24 -31.72
C GLY A 316 10.79 6.00 -32.52
N ASN A 317 11.64 5.48 -33.40
CA ASN A 317 11.33 4.33 -34.25
C ASN A 317 11.59 2.97 -33.57
N VAL A 318 10.52 2.32 -33.11
CA VAL A 318 10.59 1.00 -32.45
C VAL A 318 11.10 -0.09 -33.38
N ALA A 319 10.73 -0.06 -34.66
CA ALA A 319 11.17 -1.07 -35.62
C ALA A 319 12.68 -0.98 -35.88
N ALA A 320 13.26 0.23 -35.88
CA ALA A 320 14.70 0.43 -35.99
C ALA A 320 15.45 -0.11 -34.77
N PHE A 321 14.94 0.16 -33.56
CA PHE A 321 15.50 -0.37 -32.32
C PHE A 321 15.55 -1.91 -32.30
N LEU A 322 14.45 -2.57 -32.68
CA LEU A 322 14.37 -4.04 -32.62
C LEU A 322 15.25 -4.77 -33.65
N LYS A 323 15.72 -4.11 -34.71
CA LYS A 323 16.66 -4.74 -35.68
C LYS A 323 17.97 -5.16 -35.01
N GLY A 324 18.38 -4.47 -33.96
CA GLY A 324 19.61 -4.78 -33.22
C GLY A 324 19.50 -5.95 -32.25
N LEU A 325 18.30 -6.58 -32.09
CA LEU A 325 18.01 -7.67 -31.15
C LEU A 325 18.54 -7.45 -29.72
N THR A 326 18.65 -6.19 -29.29
CA THR A 326 19.31 -5.85 -28.03
C THR A 326 18.28 -5.53 -26.96
N ILE A 327 18.24 -6.34 -25.90
CA ILE A 327 17.53 -6.02 -24.67
C ILE A 327 18.42 -5.07 -23.86
N VAL A 328 17.93 -3.85 -23.63
CA VAL A 328 18.62 -2.84 -22.82
C VAL A 328 18.13 -2.96 -21.38
N VAL A 329 19.06 -3.28 -20.47
CA VAL A 329 18.78 -3.44 -19.03
C VAL A 329 19.42 -2.35 -18.16
N ASP A 330 20.29 -1.50 -18.72
CA ASP A 330 21.14 -0.60 -17.95
C ASP A 330 20.32 0.43 -17.13
N LYS A 331 19.23 0.96 -17.69
CA LYS A 331 18.31 1.86 -16.98
C LYS A 331 17.49 1.16 -15.87
N LEU A 332 17.47 -0.17 -15.85
CA LEU A 332 16.79 -0.98 -14.83
C LEU A 332 17.77 -1.59 -13.82
N ARG A 333 19.08 -1.41 -14.03
CA ARG A 333 20.14 -2.12 -13.31
C ARG A 333 20.01 -1.94 -11.81
N ASP A 334 19.83 -0.72 -11.32
CA ASP A 334 19.69 -0.46 -9.88
C ASP A 334 18.52 -1.23 -9.24
N THR A 335 17.37 -1.27 -9.93
CA THR A 335 16.17 -1.96 -9.42
C THR A 335 16.34 -3.49 -9.47
N LEU A 336 17.05 -4.00 -10.48
CA LEU A 336 17.37 -5.41 -10.63
C LEU A 336 18.45 -5.85 -9.63
N ASP A 337 19.51 -5.05 -9.44
CA ASP A 337 20.57 -5.26 -8.47
C ASP A 337 20.00 -5.35 -7.05
N GLN A 338 19.12 -4.42 -6.66
CA GLN A 338 18.44 -4.47 -5.36
C GLN A 338 17.64 -5.77 -5.17
N GLN A 339 16.95 -6.25 -6.20
CA GLN A 339 16.19 -7.49 -6.11
C GLN A 339 17.10 -8.72 -6.08
N PHE A 340 18.13 -8.73 -6.91
CA PHE A 340 19.05 -9.85 -7.08
C PHE A 340 19.96 -10.02 -5.86
N GLN A 341 20.41 -8.92 -5.25
CA GLN A 341 21.21 -8.96 -4.02
C GLN A 341 20.47 -9.65 -2.89
N ARG A 342 19.16 -9.44 -2.77
CA ARG A 342 18.30 -10.07 -1.76
C ARG A 342 18.10 -11.57 -1.92
N LEU A 343 18.57 -12.18 -3.01
CA LEU A 343 18.44 -13.62 -3.23
C LEU A 343 19.51 -14.41 -2.48
N SER A 344 19.11 -15.59 -2.00
CA SER A 344 20.03 -16.58 -1.45
C SER A 344 21.00 -17.12 -2.52
N ALA A 345 22.07 -17.77 -2.08
CA ALA A 345 23.02 -18.42 -2.99
C ALA A 345 22.32 -19.48 -3.88
N GLN A 346 21.37 -20.23 -3.32
CA GLN A 346 20.60 -21.24 -4.04
C GLN A 346 19.67 -20.61 -5.08
N GLU A 347 18.98 -19.52 -4.73
CA GLU A 347 18.14 -18.76 -5.66
C GLU A 347 18.96 -18.21 -6.83
N LYS A 348 20.13 -17.62 -6.55
CA LYS A 348 21.04 -17.13 -7.58
C LYS A 348 21.54 -18.26 -8.50
N ALA A 349 21.83 -19.44 -7.95
CA ALA A 349 22.24 -20.60 -8.73
C ALA A 349 21.14 -21.09 -9.67
N VAL A 350 19.90 -21.24 -9.18
CA VAL A 350 18.74 -21.63 -10.00
C VAL A 350 18.48 -20.58 -11.10
N MET A 351 18.54 -19.29 -10.76
CA MET A 351 18.40 -18.23 -11.77
C MET A 351 19.51 -18.28 -12.82
N GLY A 352 20.74 -18.57 -12.45
CA GLY A 352 21.84 -18.79 -13.39
C GLY A 352 21.57 -19.95 -14.36
N CYS A 353 21.11 -21.09 -13.84
CA CYS A 353 20.73 -22.24 -14.66
C CYS A 353 19.60 -21.91 -15.64
N LEU A 354 18.59 -21.16 -15.19
CA LEU A 354 17.48 -20.73 -16.06
C LEU A 354 17.94 -19.68 -17.08
N ALA A 355 18.87 -18.80 -16.73
CA ALA A 355 19.32 -17.73 -17.63
C ALA A 355 20.16 -18.25 -18.81
N ILE A 356 20.92 -19.32 -18.59
CA ILE A 356 21.73 -19.98 -19.63
C ILE A 356 20.88 -20.93 -20.49
N ALA A 357 19.69 -21.32 -20.00
CA ALA A 357 18.81 -22.19 -20.76
C ALA A 357 18.16 -21.46 -21.94
N ASP A 358 18.26 -22.04 -23.14
CA ASP A 358 17.59 -21.53 -24.33
C ASP A 358 16.08 -21.85 -24.36
N GLN A 359 15.60 -22.74 -23.48
CA GLN A 359 14.22 -23.20 -23.40
C GLN A 359 13.79 -23.31 -21.92
N PRO A 360 12.47 -23.25 -21.62
CA PRO A 360 11.95 -23.52 -20.29
C PRO A 360 12.42 -24.88 -19.74
N VAL A 361 12.72 -24.94 -18.45
CA VAL A 361 13.42 -26.06 -17.80
C VAL A 361 12.51 -26.73 -16.79
N SER A 362 12.49 -28.07 -16.72
CA SER A 362 11.72 -28.80 -15.71
C SER A 362 12.45 -28.94 -14.36
N ILE A 363 11.76 -29.41 -13.33
CA ILE A 363 12.37 -29.63 -12.00
C ILE A 363 13.48 -30.70 -12.06
N SER A 364 13.26 -31.78 -12.81
CA SER A 364 14.26 -32.84 -12.99
C SER A 364 15.52 -32.30 -13.66
N GLN A 365 15.35 -31.56 -14.75
CA GLN A 365 16.46 -30.91 -15.46
C GLN A 365 17.20 -29.88 -14.59
N LEU A 366 16.50 -29.10 -13.75
CA LEU A 366 17.15 -28.20 -12.80
C LEU A 366 17.97 -28.97 -11.75
N THR A 367 17.42 -30.07 -11.24
CA THR A 367 18.11 -30.91 -10.24
C THR A 367 19.39 -31.52 -10.82
N ASP A 368 19.32 -32.00 -12.07
CA ASP A 368 20.47 -32.58 -12.78
C ASP A 368 21.55 -31.51 -13.06
N ARG A 369 21.16 -30.31 -13.49
CA ARG A 369 22.09 -29.20 -13.80
C ARG A 369 22.76 -28.59 -12.58
N LEU A 370 22.20 -28.78 -11.39
CA LEU A 370 22.75 -28.28 -10.13
C LEU A 370 23.71 -29.29 -9.47
N ASP A 371 24.14 -30.33 -10.21
CA ASP A 371 25.14 -31.33 -9.84
C ASP A 371 24.94 -31.93 -8.44
N SER A 372 23.69 -32.27 -8.09
CA SER A 372 23.31 -32.84 -6.78
C SER A 372 23.62 -31.98 -5.54
N ARG A 373 23.96 -30.70 -5.71
CA ARG A 373 24.13 -29.76 -4.58
C ARG A 373 22.82 -29.49 -3.84
N LEU A 374 21.68 -29.72 -4.49
CA LEU A 374 20.35 -29.58 -3.94
C LEU A 374 19.54 -30.84 -4.24
N SER A 375 18.81 -31.31 -3.24
CA SER A 375 17.75 -32.30 -3.40
C SER A 375 16.54 -31.71 -4.14
N GLN A 376 15.68 -32.56 -4.69
CA GLN A 376 14.45 -32.12 -5.35
C GLN A 376 13.56 -31.26 -4.43
N SER A 377 13.50 -31.58 -3.13
CA SER A 377 12.76 -30.78 -2.15
C SER A 377 13.34 -29.38 -1.97
N GLU A 378 14.66 -29.24 -1.97
CA GLU A 378 15.33 -27.94 -1.87
C GLU A 378 15.12 -27.13 -3.15
N VAL A 379 15.17 -27.76 -4.33
CA VAL A 379 14.84 -27.10 -5.61
C VAL A 379 13.41 -26.57 -5.59
N ILE A 380 12.45 -27.35 -5.09
CA ILE A 380 11.05 -26.91 -4.96
C ILE A 380 10.95 -25.68 -4.05
N GLN A 381 11.60 -25.69 -2.88
CA GLN A 381 11.59 -24.53 -1.97
C GLN A 381 12.21 -23.28 -2.61
N VAL A 382 13.29 -23.46 -3.38
CA VAL A 382 13.92 -22.35 -4.11
C VAL A 382 13.00 -21.80 -5.20
N LEU A 383 12.33 -22.68 -5.95
CA LEU A 383 11.35 -22.27 -6.97
C LEU A 383 10.13 -21.57 -6.35
N GLU A 384 9.62 -22.07 -5.22
CA GLU A 384 8.55 -21.41 -4.46
C GLU A 384 8.96 -20.00 -4.01
N SER A 385 10.19 -19.87 -3.50
CA SER A 385 10.76 -18.59 -3.10
C SER A 385 10.88 -17.62 -4.27
N LEU A 386 11.49 -18.05 -5.38
CA LEU A 386 11.63 -17.24 -6.60
C LEU A 386 10.28 -16.83 -7.19
N LYS A 387 9.29 -17.73 -7.15
CA LYS A 387 7.92 -17.44 -7.57
C LYS A 387 7.24 -16.45 -6.62
N GLY A 388 7.45 -16.57 -5.32
CA GLY A 388 7.01 -15.61 -4.30
C GLY A 388 7.60 -14.21 -4.49
N ARG A 389 8.78 -14.11 -5.13
CA ARG A 389 9.42 -12.85 -5.57
C ARG A 389 8.98 -12.36 -6.95
N SER A 390 8.15 -13.13 -7.66
CA SER A 390 7.75 -12.87 -9.06
C SER A 390 8.93 -12.77 -10.04
N LEU A 391 9.99 -13.57 -9.83
CA LEU A 391 11.19 -13.57 -10.67
C LEU A 391 11.24 -14.70 -11.70
N ILE A 392 10.40 -15.72 -11.55
CA ILE A 392 10.27 -16.86 -12.46
C ILE A 392 8.82 -17.04 -12.92
N GLU A 393 8.65 -17.69 -14.06
CA GLU A 393 7.34 -18.01 -14.64
C GLU A 393 7.21 -19.51 -14.85
N ASN A 394 5.97 -20.01 -14.70
CA ASN A 394 5.64 -21.40 -14.93
C ASN A 394 4.90 -21.50 -16.27
N THR A 395 5.35 -22.39 -17.15
CA THR A 395 4.66 -22.74 -18.40
C THR A 395 4.25 -24.21 -18.34
N LYS A 396 3.05 -24.53 -18.81
CA LYS A 396 2.61 -25.91 -18.99
C LYS A 396 2.76 -26.28 -20.46
N ILE A 397 3.27 -27.47 -20.74
CA ILE A 397 3.16 -28.08 -22.06
C ILE A 397 1.91 -28.97 -22.04
N ASP A 398 1.00 -28.75 -23.00
CA ASP A 398 -0.30 -29.43 -23.08
C ASP A 398 -0.19 -30.96 -23.29
N GLU A 399 0.97 -31.47 -23.71
CA GLU A 399 1.16 -32.88 -24.06
C GLU A 399 1.61 -33.77 -22.89
N ASP A 400 2.36 -33.25 -21.91
CA ASP A 400 3.01 -34.06 -20.85
C ASP A 400 2.61 -33.68 -19.41
N GLU A 401 1.73 -32.68 -19.21
CA GLU A 401 1.42 -32.06 -17.90
C GLU A 401 2.64 -31.56 -17.11
N GLU A 402 3.84 -31.59 -17.69
CA GLU A 402 5.08 -31.18 -17.03
C GLU A 402 5.10 -29.65 -16.87
N VAL A 403 5.40 -29.21 -15.65
CA VAL A 403 5.56 -27.79 -15.32
C VAL A 403 7.00 -27.38 -15.61
N LEU A 404 7.16 -26.45 -16.55
CA LEU A 404 8.44 -25.87 -16.91
C LEU A 404 8.59 -24.47 -16.33
N PHE A 405 9.84 -24.10 -16.06
CA PHE A 405 10.21 -22.83 -15.44
C PHE A 405 11.07 -22.01 -16.39
N THR A 406 10.84 -20.71 -16.44
CA THR A 406 11.61 -19.78 -17.26
C THR A 406 11.79 -18.43 -16.56
N LEU A 407 12.73 -17.63 -17.08
CA LEU A 407 12.91 -16.24 -16.70
C LEU A 407 12.29 -15.32 -17.74
N GLN A 408 11.91 -14.13 -17.29
CA GLN A 408 11.50 -13.05 -18.16
C GLN A 408 12.70 -12.56 -18.99
N PRO A 409 12.54 -12.13 -20.25
CA PRO A 409 13.67 -11.78 -21.12
C PRO A 409 14.64 -10.74 -20.52
N VAL A 410 14.10 -9.73 -19.82
CA VAL A 410 14.89 -8.71 -19.12
C VAL A 410 15.69 -9.31 -17.96
N ILE A 411 15.08 -10.21 -17.17
CA ILE A 411 15.73 -10.88 -16.05
C ILE A 411 16.80 -11.84 -16.56
N GLN A 412 16.49 -12.63 -17.58
CA GLN A 412 17.45 -13.51 -18.24
C GLN A 412 18.68 -12.72 -18.71
N LYS A 413 18.47 -11.63 -19.46
CA LYS A 413 19.56 -10.78 -19.94
C LYS A 413 20.43 -10.23 -18.79
N TYR A 414 19.79 -9.78 -17.72
CA TYR A 414 20.47 -9.28 -16.53
C TYR A 414 21.33 -10.36 -15.86
N VAL A 415 20.75 -11.53 -15.59
CA VAL A 415 21.44 -12.64 -14.91
C VAL A 415 22.61 -13.17 -15.77
N THR A 416 22.42 -13.30 -17.09
CA THR A 416 23.51 -13.69 -18.00
C THR A 416 24.68 -12.70 -17.93
N ARG A 417 24.41 -11.39 -17.91
CA ARG A 417 25.46 -10.36 -17.77
C ARG A 417 26.15 -10.43 -16.41
N TYR A 418 25.38 -10.57 -15.33
CA TYR A 418 25.93 -10.70 -13.98
C TYR A 418 26.90 -11.89 -13.87
N HIS A 419 26.56 -13.04 -14.45
CA HIS A 419 27.46 -14.20 -14.49
C HIS A 419 28.74 -13.95 -15.30
N LEU A 420 28.65 -13.26 -16.44
CA LEU A 420 29.82 -12.90 -17.24
C LEU A 420 30.76 -11.94 -16.48
N GLU A 421 30.20 -10.95 -15.77
CA GLU A 421 30.97 -9.98 -14.98
C GLU A 421 31.63 -10.62 -13.76
N THR A 422 30.94 -11.55 -13.09
CA THR A 422 31.49 -12.28 -11.92
C THR A 422 32.50 -13.35 -12.31
N ALA A 423 32.33 -14.04 -13.45
CA ALA A 423 33.29 -15.01 -13.96
C ALA A 423 34.58 -14.35 -14.46
N GLY A 424 34.51 -13.12 -14.99
CA GLY A 424 35.68 -12.33 -15.39
C GLY A 424 36.48 -11.71 -14.24
N ASN A 425 35.96 -11.76 -13.00
CA ASN A 425 36.60 -11.20 -11.80
C ASN A 425 37.29 -12.26 -10.92
N ILE A 426 37.50 -13.49 -11.42
CA ILE A 426 38.40 -14.44 -10.77
C ILE A 426 39.83 -13.92 -11.03
N PRO A 427 40.61 -13.49 -10.02
CA PRO A 427 42.02 -13.19 -10.26
C PRO A 427 42.67 -14.47 -10.78
N GLU A 428 43.31 -14.39 -11.95
CA GLU A 428 44.26 -15.41 -12.37
C GLU A 428 45.27 -15.56 -11.23
N ASN A 429 45.13 -16.63 -10.45
CA ASN A 429 46.10 -16.98 -9.42
C ASN A 429 47.43 -17.21 -10.13
N GLY A 430 48.34 -16.24 -9.96
CA GLY A 430 49.76 -16.37 -10.27
C GLY A 430 50.48 -17.25 -9.26
#